data_AF-A0A356QEC9-F1
#
_entry.id   AF-A0A356QEC9-F1
#
_cell.length_a   1.000
_cell.length_b   1.000
_cell.length_c   1.000
_cell.angle_alpha   90.00
_cell.angle_beta   90.00
_cell.angle_gamma   90.00
#
_symmetry.space_group_name_H-M   'P 1'
#
loop_
_entity.id
_entity.type
_entity.pdbx_description
1 polymer ?
#
loop_
_entity_poly.entity_id
_entity_poly.type
_entity_poly.pdbx_seq_one_letter_code
_entity_poly.pdbx_strand_id
1 'polypeptide(L)' 'TRHYPEAANAEDPYLALLEAVTARQAALVARWMSLGFIHGVMNTDNCSIAGETIDYGPCAFMEQFDPQKV' A
#
# COMPACT_ATOMS: atom_id res chain seq x y z
N THR A 1 -14.83 11.43 -4.73
CA THR A 1 -14.72 11.11 -6.17
C THR A 1 -13.31 11.21 -6.76
N ARG A 2 -12.29 11.80 -6.12
CA ARG A 2 -10.94 11.93 -6.73
C ARG A 2 -10.16 10.62 -6.95
N HIS A 3 -10.07 9.75 -5.93
CA HIS A 3 -9.20 8.55 -5.97
C HIS A 3 -9.94 7.25 -6.31
N TYR A 4 -11.23 7.21 -5.99
CA TYR A 4 -12.14 6.09 -6.22
C TYR A 4 -13.53 6.65 -6.61
N PRO A 5 -13.67 7.29 -7.79
CA PRO A 5 -14.97 7.77 -8.25
C PRO A 5 -16.01 6.66 -8.37
N GLU A 6 -15.60 5.45 -8.73
CA GLU A 6 -16.44 4.26 -8.87
C GLU A 6 -17.12 3.85 -7.58
N ALA A 7 -16.42 3.94 -6.43
CA ALA A 7 -16.98 3.60 -5.14
C ALA A 7 -18.16 4.50 -4.75
N ALA A 8 -18.15 5.78 -5.16
CA ALA A 8 -19.22 6.73 -4.82
C ALA A 8 -20.59 6.38 -5.44
N ASN A 9 -20.61 5.55 -6.50
CA ASN A 9 -21.83 5.14 -7.19
C ASN A 9 -22.26 3.71 -6.82
N ALA A 10 -21.55 3.04 -5.90
CA ALA A 10 -21.90 1.70 -5.45
C ALA A 10 -23.12 1.71 -4.52
N GLU A 11 -23.76 0.55 -4.36
CA GLU A 11 -24.88 0.36 -3.43
C GLU A 11 -24.46 0.62 -1.97
N ASP A 12 -23.26 0.16 -1.59
CA ASP A 12 -22.57 0.53 -0.35
C ASP A 12 -21.25 1.25 -0.67
N PRO A 13 -21.25 2.58 -0.73
CA PRO A 13 -20.08 3.35 -1.13
C PRO A 13 -18.86 3.21 -0.21
N TYR A 14 -19.08 3.00 1.09
CA TYR A 14 -17.99 2.93 2.05
C TYR A 14 -17.34 1.55 2.06
N LEU A 15 -18.14 0.49 1.93
CA LEU A 15 -17.62 -0.84 1.72
C LEU A 15 -16.81 -0.90 0.41
N ALA A 16 -17.36 -0.39 -0.69
CA ALA A 16 -16.67 -0.35 -1.98
C ALA A 16 -15.36 0.45 -1.92
N LEU A 17 -15.33 1.56 -1.16
CA LEU A 17 -14.10 2.32 -0.94
C LEU A 17 -13.07 1.49 -0.18
N LEU A 18 -13.46 0.84 0.92
CA LEU A 18 -12.57 0.02 1.73
C LEU A 18 -11.96 -1.11 0.91
N GLU A 19 -12.79 -1.85 0.16
CA GLU A 19 -12.34 -2.94 -0.71
C GLU A 19 -11.33 -2.45 -1.75
N ALA A 20 -11.60 -1.31 -2.40
CA ALA A 20 -10.70 -0.77 -3.40
C ALA A 20 -9.36 -0.31 -2.82
N VAL A 21 -9.37 0.32 -1.64
CA VAL A 21 -8.14 0.71 -0.92
C VAL A 21 -7.35 -0.53 -0.50
N THR A 22 -8.01 -1.53 0.08
CA THR A 22 -7.38 -2.80 0.47
C THR A 22 -6.73 -3.49 -0.72
N ALA A 23 -7.43 -3.57 -1.86
CA ALA A 23 -6.89 -4.18 -3.07
C ALA A 23 -5.63 -3.46 -3.58
N ARG A 24 -5.64 -2.11 -3.61
CA ARG A 24 -4.44 -1.34 -4.00
C ARG A 24 -3.29 -1.50 -3.02
N GLN A 25 -3.56 -1.51 -1.72
CA GLN A 25 -2.53 -1.73 -0.70
C GLN A 25 -1.91 -3.12 -0.78
N ALA A 26 -2.72 -4.17 -0.97
CA ALA A 26 -2.21 -5.53 -1.17
C ALA A 26 -1.31 -5.62 -2.41
N ALA A 27 -1.69 -4.99 -3.52
CA ALA A 27 -0.87 -4.95 -4.74
C ALA A 27 0.44 -4.19 -4.53
N LEU A 28 0.43 -3.09 -3.77
CA LEU A 28 1.62 -2.31 -3.45
C LEU A 28 2.62 -3.13 -2.62
N VAL A 29 2.16 -3.74 -1.54
CA VAL A 29 3.00 -4.56 -0.65
C VAL A 29 3.55 -5.77 -1.41
N ALA A 30 2.75 -6.42 -2.24
CA ALA A 30 3.22 -7.54 -3.07
C ALA A 30 4.35 -7.12 -4.03
N ARG A 31 4.29 -5.92 -4.61
CA ARG A 31 5.37 -5.37 -5.44
C ARG A 31 6.62 -5.09 -4.63
N TRP A 32 6.49 -4.53 -3.43
CA TRP A 32 7.64 -4.33 -2.54
C TRP A 32 8.34 -5.64 -2.21
N MET A 33 7.58 -6.66 -1.82
CA MET A 33 8.11 -8.00 -1.54
C MET A 33 8.82 -8.59 -2.76
N SER A 34 8.25 -8.43 -3.96
CA SER A 34 8.81 -8.97 -5.21
C SER A 34 10.14 -8.30 -5.60
N LEU A 35 10.33 -7.04 -5.21
CA LEU A 35 11.55 -6.26 -5.48
C LEU A 35 12.56 -6.29 -4.31
N GLY A 36 12.21 -6.91 -3.19
CA GLY A 36 13.01 -6.84 -1.96
C GLY A 36 13.04 -5.44 -1.34
N PHE A 37 12.03 -4.61 -1.58
CA PHE A 37 11.92 -3.28 -0.96
C PHE A 37 11.35 -3.38 0.46
N ILE A 38 12.01 -2.71 1.41
CA ILE A 38 11.62 -2.60 2.81
C ILE A 38 11.36 -1.13 3.12
N HIS A 39 10.14 -0.79 3.56
CA HIS A 39 9.75 0.59 3.87
C HIS A 39 10.35 1.11 5.19
N GLY A 40 10.51 0.22 6.18
CA GLY A 40 11.04 0.53 7.52
C GLY A 40 10.04 1.17 8.48
N VAL A 41 9.08 1.98 8.00
CA VAL A 41 8.07 2.65 8.86
C VAL A 41 6.67 2.60 8.24
N MET A 42 5.95 1.52 8.51
CA MET A 42 4.56 1.30 8.04
C MET A 42 3.54 1.66 9.12
N ASN A 43 3.57 2.90 9.58
CA ASN A 43 2.52 3.44 10.44
C ASN A 43 1.29 3.83 9.60
N THR A 44 0.13 3.97 10.25
CA THR A 44 -1.14 4.22 9.55
C THR A 44 -1.17 5.54 8.77
N ASP A 45 -0.43 6.54 9.23
CA ASP A 45 -0.25 7.84 8.55
C ASP A 45 0.60 7.73 7.26
N ASN A 46 1.43 6.69 7.14
CA ASN A 46 2.23 6.38 5.95
C ASN A 46 1.51 5.44 4.96
N CYS A 47 0.26 5.07 5.25
CA CYS A 47 -0.58 4.26 4.35
C CYS A 47 -1.44 5.16 3.46
N SER A 48 -0.89 5.59 2.32
CA SER A 48 -1.64 6.44 1.36
C SER A 48 -2.91 5.75 0.86
N ILE A 49 -4.05 6.44 0.93
CA ILE A 49 -5.32 5.94 0.39
C ILE A 49 -5.24 5.69 -1.13
N ALA A 50 -4.31 6.34 -1.83
CA ALA A 50 -4.10 6.13 -3.27
C ALA A 50 -3.43 4.79 -3.60
N GLY A 51 -2.82 4.10 -2.61
CA GLY A 51 -2.04 2.88 -2.85
C GLY A 51 -0.64 3.17 -3.38
N GLU A 52 -0.04 4.28 -2.97
CA GLU A 52 1.28 4.74 -3.39
C GLU A 52 2.27 4.66 -2.22
N THR A 53 3.54 4.38 -2.51
CA THR A 53 4.63 4.47 -1.53
C THR A 53 4.89 5.94 -1.19
N ILE A 54 4.84 6.29 0.09
CA ILE A 54 5.05 7.65 0.59
C ILE A 54 5.97 7.63 1.81
N ASP A 55 6.57 8.77 2.17
CA ASP A 55 7.43 8.91 3.35
C ASP A 55 8.63 7.94 3.38
N TYR A 56 9.53 8.15 2.42
CA TYR A 56 10.81 7.43 2.31
C TYR A 56 11.78 7.90 3.42
N GLY A 57 11.68 7.26 4.59
CA GLY A 57 12.61 7.44 5.71
C GLY A 57 13.70 6.36 5.72
N PRO A 58 13.67 5.40 6.66
CA PRO A 58 14.63 4.30 6.74
C PRO A 58 14.27 3.15 5.77
N CYS A 59 14.03 3.47 4.49
CA CYS A 59 13.74 2.47 3.48
C CYS A 59 15.02 1.86 2.89
N ALA A 60 14.98 0.58 2.52
CA ALA A 60 16.12 -0.12 1.95
C ALA A 60 15.70 -1.16 0.91
N PHE A 61 16.63 -1.53 0.04
CA PHE A 61 16.51 -2.72 -0.79
C PHE A 61 17.34 -3.87 -0.19
N MET A 62 16.80 -5.06 -0.32
CA MET A 62 17.42 -6.29 0.15
C MET A 62 18.54 -6.72 -0.81
N GLU A 63 19.79 -6.57 -0.36
CA GLU A 63 20.97 -7.04 -1.12
C GLU A 63 21.04 -8.57 -1.25
N GLN A 64 20.95 -9.28 -0.12
CA GLN A 64 20.88 -10.74 -0.06
C GLN A 64 19.52 -11.14 0.48
N PHE A 65 18.91 -12.15 -0.14
CA PHE A 65 17.59 -12.61 0.25
C PHE A 65 17.59 -13.14 1.69
N ASP A 66 16.84 -12.46 2.55
CA ASP A 66 16.52 -12.87 3.91
C ASP A 66 15.07 -12.46 4.20
N PRO A 67 14.14 -13.43 4.32
CA PRO A 67 12.72 -13.15 4.52
C PRO A 67 12.40 -12.51 5.88
N GLN A 68 13.35 -12.49 6.83
CA GLN A 68 13.18 -11.88 8.16
C GLN A 68 13.92 -10.54 8.28
N LYS A 69 14.53 -10.05 7.20
CA LYS A 69 15.25 -8.78 7.20
C LYS A 69 14.30 -7.60 7.43
N VAL A 70 14.71 -6.68 8.31
CA VAL A 70 14.01 -5.44 8.68
C VAL A 70 14.88 -4.21 8.46
#